data_AF-A0AAD7HDI8-F1
#
_entry.id   AF-A0AAD7HDI8-F1
#
_cell.length_a   1.000
_cell.length_b   1.000
_cell.length_c   1.000
_cell.angle_alpha   90.00
_cell.angle_beta   90.00
_cell.angle_gamma   90.00
#
_symmetry.space_group_name_H-M   'P 1'
#
loop_
_entity.id
_entity.type
_entity.pdbx_description
1 polymer ?
#
loop_
_entity_poly.entity_id
_entity_poly.type
_entity_poly.pdbx_seq_one_letter_code
_entity_poly.pdbx_strand_id
1 'polypeptide(L)'
;MSPKKHRNASHSSPKAQCSTLLEDEITRCSEIPTHGRPVERCRVHHEQYCTMTKRYKEAQKFVDETFAGALIPTTAEILEYTSVPEILEKARLMKKYVNAIRQERTGRDIHHNRFFLKVDDGHKIRIKVLAKQMTEGVEIRDALEARAMLLHLKDHPAKDWAEQFQTGPIGEDDDVDPGSDTYSYQSYVRSRQRKARPQAASRAEDDLIDLQLRFEREKIFYVFEMILDPEAFQKSTLIKAGQTPSDEPEERNARNLTTNVLLQYTRRIIFHHPQLFAKSLDKVSFKDFIMDDDFDYEDILRMAELYVKRLKIGLRWWKDSWTEAIAIKDSTQASANMGSVESRIKILGGWIYNNSRDIPAPNKVWHGMFTSDIPEKDTENRFVRLCCNFDELHTFLEFSALILSYNTPSFCSSKVEGDPRDSTVTRNHLSLCGVILADLVNGAEELKYSGPLPSVLPAKKPGCITWVELQVRAYMFGAIRNEPDDFTTAFLRELRARPDIFSVVTRSDTDPPLKVESFGDVTDQARTRQFEAPFQPVENAPAGRGTWNVMRTAFNVLYGGGQGPYANMAGYLSSGYNPVLLRCGVEKLESMDGPGTPCKRSARRGGSSV
;
A
#
# COMPACT_ATOMS: atom_id res chain seq x y z
N MET A 1 -70.85 2.30 61.54
CA MET A 1 -69.57 2.76 60.96
C MET A 1 -69.45 2.15 59.57
N SER A 2 -69.73 2.93 58.52
CA SER A 2 -69.65 2.49 57.13
C SER A 2 -68.32 2.93 56.51
N PRO A 3 -67.63 2.08 55.73
CA PRO A 3 -66.36 2.44 55.13
C PRO A 3 -66.58 3.41 53.98
N LYS A 4 -65.84 4.53 54.00
CA LYS A 4 -65.80 5.54 52.94
C LYS A 4 -65.25 4.90 51.66
N LYS A 5 -66.07 4.87 50.60
CA LYS A 5 -65.64 4.60 49.22
C LYS A 5 -64.58 5.62 48.80
N HIS A 6 -63.34 5.18 48.67
CA HIS A 6 -62.31 5.93 47.95
C HIS A 6 -62.73 6.03 46.48
N ARG A 7 -62.93 7.25 45.99
CA ARG A 7 -63.07 7.56 44.57
C ARG A 7 -61.75 7.18 43.88
N ASN A 8 -61.79 6.15 43.05
CA ASN A 8 -60.70 5.84 42.10
C ASN A 8 -60.43 7.10 41.26
N ALA A 9 -59.23 7.64 41.40
CA ALA A 9 -58.72 8.66 40.51
C ALA A 9 -58.80 8.11 39.08
N SER A 10 -59.48 8.85 38.19
CA SER A 10 -59.50 8.53 36.77
C SER A 10 -58.05 8.51 36.28
N HIS A 11 -57.51 7.32 36.00
CA HIS A 11 -56.27 7.17 35.25
C HIS A 11 -56.48 7.88 33.90
N SER A 12 -55.97 9.10 33.78
CA SER A 12 -55.84 9.77 32.50
C SER A 12 -55.03 8.83 31.62
N SER A 13 -55.65 8.31 30.55
CA SER A 13 -54.96 7.55 29.53
C SER A 13 -53.70 8.33 29.14
N PRO A 14 -52.50 7.73 29.21
CA PRO A 14 -51.26 8.45 28.92
C PRO A 14 -51.40 9.13 27.57
N LYS A 15 -51.17 10.45 27.53
CA LYS A 15 -51.20 11.21 26.28
C LYS A 15 -50.28 10.48 25.31
N ALA A 16 -50.83 10.09 24.15
CA ALA A 16 -50.04 9.45 23.12
C ALA A 16 -48.82 10.33 22.83
N GLN A 17 -47.63 9.73 22.83
CA GLN A 17 -46.39 10.40 22.47
C GLN A 17 -46.11 10.17 20.99
N CYS A 18 -45.39 11.09 20.37
CA CYS A 18 -44.89 10.91 19.01
C CYS A 18 -44.12 9.58 18.90
N SER A 19 -44.49 8.76 17.92
CA SER A 19 -43.89 7.43 17.69
C SER A 19 -42.49 7.47 17.09
N THR A 20 -42.06 8.64 16.62
CA THR A 20 -40.77 8.84 15.92
C THR A 20 -39.59 8.88 16.91
N LEU A 21 -38.50 8.21 16.55
CA LEU A 21 -37.23 8.27 17.26
C LEU A 21 -36.48 9.57 16.94
N LEU A 22 -35.80 10.13 17.95
CA LEU A 22 -34.90 11.25 17.81
C LEU A 22 -33.64 10.85 17.01
N GLU A 23 -32.72 11.79 16.79
CA GLU A 23 -31.50 11.56 16.00
C GLU A 23 -30.53 10.54 16.60
N ASP A 24 -30.71 10.19 17.89
CA ASP A 24 -29.94 9.12 18.55
C ASP A 24 -30.47 7.72 18.22
N GLU A 25 -31.59 7.62 17.48
CA GLU A 25 -32.27 6.38 17.08
C GLU A 25 -32.66 5.48 18.26
N ILE A 26 -32.71 6.03 19.48
CA ILE A 26 -32.99 5.30 20.72
C ILE A 26 -34.13 5.98 21.48
N THR A 27 -34.07 7.32 21.60
CA THR A 27 -35.01 8.09 22.39
C THR A 27 -36.24 8.44 21.56
N ARG A 28 -37.44 8.21 22.11
CA ARG A 28 -38.70 8.64 21.47
C ARG A 28 -38.94 10.13 21.68
N CYS A 29 -39.53 10.77 20.68
CA CYS A 29 -39.96 12.15 20.80
C CYS A 29 -41.09 12.29 21.84
N SER A 30 -40.90 13.19 22.80
CA SER A 30 -41.88 13.47 23.88
C SER A 30 -43.06 14.35 23.44
N GLU A 31 -43.02 14.91 22.23
CA GLU A 31 -44.05 15.81 21.72
C GLU A 31 -45.37 15.08 21.43
N ILE A 32 -46.47 15.81 21.52
CA ILE A 32 -47.81 15.28 21.25
C ILE A 32 -47.97 15.05 19.73
N PRO A 33 -48.43 13.87 19.29
CA PRO A 33 -48.68 13.60 17.89
C PRO A 33 -49.90 14.40 17.42
N THR A 34 -49.72 15.12 16.32
CA THR A 34 -50.73 16.00 15.72
C THR A 34 -51.00 15.69 14.25
N HIS A 35 -50.16 14.85 13.63
CA HIS A 35 -50.18 14.55 12.19
C HIS A 35 -50.03 13.03 11.91
N GLY A 36 -50.37 12.61 10.69
CA GLY A 36 -50.38 11.22 10.23
C GLY A 36 -51.78 10.59 10.23
N ARG A 37 -51.93 9.45 9.52
CA ARG A 37 -53.12 8.58 9.61
C ARG A 37 -52.70 7.13 9.85
N PRO A 38 -52.89 6.58 11.06
CA PRO A 38 -53.42 7.25 12.27
C PRO A 38 -52.48 8.37 12.78
N VAL A 39 -52.98 9.22 13.69
CA VAL A 39 -52.22 10.36 14.24
C VAL A 39 -51.09 9.84 15.14
N GLU A 40 -49.90 9.70 14.57
CA GLU A 40 -48.76 9.01 15.18
C GLU A 40 -47.53 9.90 15.39
N ARG A 41 -47.48 11.07 14.74
CA ARG A 41 -46.28 11.92 14.67
C ARG A 41 -46.61 13.37 15.05
N CYS A 42 -45.69 14.06 15.70
CA CYS A 42 -45.81 15.51 15.88
C CYS A 42 -45.59 16.23 14.54
N ARG A 43 -45.92 17.52 14.47
CA ARG A 43 -45.81 18.32 13.23
C ARG A 43 -44.41 18.26 12.62
N VAL A 44 -43.38 18.51 13.44
CA VAL A 44 -41.97 18.52 13.02
C VAL A 44 -41.55 17.20 12.39
N HIS A 45 -41.83 16.09 13.07
CA HIS A 45 -41.46 14.76 12.56
C HIS A 45 -42.29 14.34 11.34
N HIS A 46 -43.53 14.80 11.21
CA HIS A 46 -44.32 14.55 9.99
C HIS A 46 -43.76 15.31 8.78
N GLU A 47 -43.35 16.56 8.96
CA GLU A 47 -42.70 17.35 7.91
C GLU A 47 -41.37 16.69 7.50
N GLN A 48 -40.52 16.28 8.46
CA GLN A 48 -39.29 15.52 8.19
C GLN A 48 -39.57 14.21 7.42
N TYR A 49 -40.60 13.46 7.82
CA TYR A 49 -41.03 12.23 7.13
C TYR A 49 -41.36 12.49 5.65
N CYS A 50 -42.17 13.52 5.37
CA CYS A 50 -42.57 13.90 4.01
C CYS A 50 -41.36 14.33 3.16
N THR A 51 -40.50 15.19 3.72
CA THR A 51 -39.30 15.69 3.04
C THR A 51 -38.36 14.56 2.67
N MET A 52 -38.03 13.67 3.61
CA MET A 52 -37.15 12.55 3.33
C MET A 52 -37.77 11.57 2.32
N THR A 53 -39.08 11.29 2.45
CA THR A 53 -39.79 10.42 1.52
C THR A 53 -39.70 10.93 0.10
N LYS A 54 -39.92 12.23 -0.09
CA LYS A 54 -39.78 12.88 -1.39
C LYS A 54 -38.35 12.73 -1.92
N ARG A 55 -37.34 13.06 -1.11
CA ARG A 55 -35.91 13.01 -1.50
C ARG A 55 -35.46 11.61 -1.93
N TYR A 56 -35.70 10.56 -1.13
CA TYR A 56 -35.26 9.22 -1.51
C TYR A 56 -36.08 8.67 -2.70
N LYS A 57 -37.32 9.12 -2.91
CA LYS A 57 -38.13 8.76 -4.08
C LYS A 57 -37.65 9.44 -5.37
N GLU A 58 -37.18 10.68 -5.28
CA GLU A 58 -36.51 11.36 -6.40
C GLU A 58 -35.22 10.64 -6.78
N ALA A 59 -34.40 10.26 -5.78
CA ALA A 59 -33.22 9.44 -6.00
C ALA A 59 -33.58 8.07 -6.63
N GLN A 60 -34.61 7.40 -6.11
CA GLN A 60 -35.12 6.15 -6.67
C GLN A 60 -35.48 6.29 -8.15
N LYS A 61 -36.22 7.35 -8.50
CA LYS A 61 -36.61 7.63 -9.88
C LYS A 61 -35.39 7.75 -10.79
N PHE A 62 -34.36 8.48 -10.36
CA PHE A 62 -33.12 8.62 -11.13
C PHE A 62 -32.38 7.29 -11.33
N VAL A 63 -32.29 6.47 -10.28
CA VAL A 63 -31.69 5.13 -10.35
C VAL A 63 -32.44 4.25 -11.35
N ASP A 64 -33.78 4.22 -11.25
CA ASP A 64 -34.62 3.39 -12.10
C ASP A 64 -34.57 3.86 -13.57
N GLU A 65 -34.56 5.18 -13.84
CA GLU A 65 -34.43 5.76 -15.19
C GLU A 65 -33.06 5.47 -15.82
N THR A 66 -31.98 5.61 -15.05
CA THR A 66 -30.61 5.35 -15.55
C THR A 66 -30.43 3.88 -15.92
N PHE A 67 -30.98 2.98 -15.10
CA PHE A 67 -30.91 1.54 -15.34
C PHE A 67 -31.78 1.13 -16.54
N ALA A 68 -33.00 1.64 -16.64
CA ALA A 68 -33.91 1.33 -17.74
C ALA A 68 -33.47 1.91 -19.09
N GLY A 69 -32.78 3.05 -19.08
CA GLY A 69 -32.30 3.73 -20.29
C GLY A 69 -31.07 3.09 -20.95
N ALA A 70 -30.55 1.96 -20.44
CA ALA A 70 -29.32 1.33 -20.89
C ALA A 70 -28.12 2.31 -20.96
N LEU A 71 -28.08 3.27 -20.02
CA LEU A 71 -27.03 4.30 -19.97
C LEU A 71 -25.74 3.82 -19.30
N ILE A 72 -25.78 2.63 -18.71
CA ILE A 72 -24.66 1.99 -18.01
C ILE A 72 -23.84 1.20 -19.04
N PRO A 73 -22.61 1.62 -19.36
CA PRO A 73 -21.80 0.93 -20.37
C PRO A 73 -21.30 -0.42 -19.87
N THR A 74 -21.22 -1.38 -20.77
CA THR A 74 -20.59 -2.69 -20.56
C THR A 74 -19.07 -2.59 -20.60
N THR A 75 -18.36 -3.58 -20.04
CA THR A 75 -16.89 -3.63 -20.09
C THR A 75 -16.35 -3.62 -21.52
N ALA A 76 -17.04 -4.25 -22.48
CA ALA A 76 -16.66 -4.24 -23.89
C ALA A 76 -16.75 -2.83 -24.50
N GLU A 77 -17.86 -2.13 -24.27
CA GLU A 77 -18.04 -0.75 -24.75
C GLU A 77 -16.99 0.20 -24.14
N ILE A 78 -16.62 0.00 -22.86
CA ILE A 78 -15.57 0.80 -22.22
C ILE A 78 -14.24 0.70 -22.96
N LEU A 79 -13.87 -0.50 -23.42
CA LEU A 79 -12.62 -0.74 -24.14
C LEU A 79 -12.63 -0.11 -25.54
N GLU A 80 -13.80 0.02 -26.16
CA GLU A 80 -13.98 0.63 -27.47
C GLU A 80 -13.89 2.15 -27.44
N TYR A 81 -14.13 2.79 -26.29
CA TYR A 81 -13.96 4.24 -26.18
C TYR A 81 -12.50 4.67 -26.46
N THR A 82 -12.36 5.72 -27.26
CA THR A 82 -11.08 6.32 -27.66
C THR A 82 -10.91 7.77 -27.19
N SER A 83 -11.97 8.39 -26.69
CA SER A 83 -12.01 9.81 -26.31
C SER A 83 -12.00 9.98 -24.80
N VAL A 84 -10.94 10.59 -24.25
CA VAL A 84 -10.84 10.86 -22.80
C VAL A 84 -12.01 11.71 -22.28
N PRO A 85 -12.40 12.84 -22.91
CA PRO A 85 -13.54 13.63 -22.44
C PRO A 85 -14.87 12.85 -22.39
N GLU A 86 -15.12 11.98 -23.37
CA GLU A 86 -16.33 11.16 -23.43
C GLU A 86 -16.38 10.15 -22.28
N ILE A 87 -15.26 9.47 -22.02
CA ILE A 87 -15.13 8.50 -20.94
C ILE A 87 -15.33 9.17 -19.59
N LEU A 88 -14.71 10.34 -19.38
CA LEU A 88 -14.86 11.10 -18.14
C LEU A 88 -16.31 11.54 -17.93
N GLU A 89 -17.04 11.91 -18.99
CA GLU A 89 -18.47 12.24 -18.87
C GLU A 89 -19.32 11.02 -18.50
N LYS A 90 -19.02 9.84 -19.06
CA LYS A 90 -19.64 8.58 -18.64
C LYS A 90 -19.30 8.23 -17.18
N ALA A 91 -18.07 8.46 -16.74
CA ALA A 91 -17.66 8.25 -15.35
C ALA A 91 -18.44 9.17 -14.39
N ARG A 92 -18.64 10.45 -14.76
CA ARG A 92 -19.49 11.38 -14.01
C ARG A 92 -20.95 10.94 -13.94
N LEU A 93 -21.50 10.39 -15.03
CA LEU A 93 -22.85 9.81 -15.02
C LEU A 93 -22.95 8.63 -14.05
N MET A 94 -21.99 7.69 -14.10
CA MET A 94 -21.95 6.55 -13.18
C MET A 94 -21.79 6.99 -11.73
N LYS A 95 -21.04 8.06 -11.47
CA LYS A 95 -20.98 8.67 -10.15
C LYS A 95 -22.32 9.24 -9.70
N LYS A 96 -23.04 9.98 -10.55
CA LYS A 96 -24.39 10.47 -10.23
C LYS A 96 -25.34 9.32 -9.91
N TYR A 97 -25.23 8.22 -10.65
CA TYR A 97 -25.98 6.98 -10.41
C TYR A 97 -25.66 6.37 -9.04
N VAL A 98 -24.38 6.17 -8.71
CA VAL A 98 -23.94 5.66 -7.41
C VAL A 98 -24.37 6.58 -6.26
N ASN A 99 -24.26 7.89 -6.43
CA ASN A 99 -24.71 8.86 -5.41
C ASN A 99 -26.22 8.85 -5.20
N ALA A 100 -27.01 8.69 -6.27
CA ALA A 100 -28.45 8.52 -6.16
C ALA A 100 -28.80 7.21 -5.42
N ILE A 101 -28.06 6.12 -5.65
CA ILE A 101 -28.20 4.88 -4.88
C ILE A 101 -27.89 5.11 -3.39
N ARG A 102 -26.79 5.80 -3.07
CA ARG A 102 -26.44 6.15 -1.68
C ARG A 102 -27.55 6.98 -1.02
N GLN A 103 -28.04 8.00 -1.71
CA GLN A 103 -29.12 8.86 -1.23
C GLN A 103 -30.41 8.06 -1.01
N GLU A 104 -30.78 7.17 -1.93
CA GLU A 104 -31.95 6.30 -1.77
C GLU A 104 -31.77 5.37 -0.57
N ARG A 105 -30.62 4.71 -0.47
CA ARG A 105 -30.32 3.75 0.60
C ARG A 105 -30.32 4.42 1.97
N THR A 106 -29.54 5.50 2.15
CA THR A 106 -29.50 6.28 3.39
C THR A 106 -30.86 6.83 3.74
N GLY A 107 -31.59 7.37 2.76
CA GLY A 107 -32.95 7.85 2.94
C GLY A 107 -33.90 6.77 3.44
N ARG A 108 -33.85 5.57 2.86
CA ARG A 108 -34.64 4.40 3.30
C ARG A 108 -34.25 3.91 4.68
N ASP A 109 -32.95 3.87 4.99
CA ASP A 109 -32.44 3.43 6.29
C ASP A 109 -32.90 4.38 7.40
N ILE A 110 -32.70 5.69 7.24
CA ILE A 110 -33.17 6.70 8.20
C ILE A 110 -34.69 6.71 8.28
N HIS A 111 -35.38 6.68 7.13
CA HIS A 111 -36.84 6.65 7.05
C HIS A 111 -37.40 5.45 7.80
N HIS A 112 -36.78 4.29 7.65
CA HIS A 112 -37.21 3.10 8.31
C HIS A 112 -36.93 3.16 9.82
N ASN A 113 -35.67 3.37 10.21
CA ASN A 113 -35.23 3.33 11.60
C ASN A 113 -35.94 4.36 12.47
N ARG A 114 -36.16 5.57 11.95
CA ARG A 114 -36.76 6.65 12.76
C ARG A 114 -38.27 6.61 12.82
N PHE A 115 -38.95 6.19 11.75
CA PHE A 115 -40.40 6.39 11.61
C PHE A 115 -41.22 5.10 11.71
N PHE A 116 -40.59 3.93 11.82
CA PHE A 116 -41.27 2.63 11.90
C PHE A 116 -40.63 1.71 12.95
N LEU A 117 -41.45 0.89 13.60
CA LEU A 117 -40.98 -0.07 14.63
C LEU A 117 -40.47 -1.39 14.04
N LYS A 118 -40.87 -1.73 12.81
CA LYS A 118 -40.49 -2.98 12.13
C LYS A 118 -40.14 -2.70 10.68
N VAL A 119 -38.99 -3.22 10.25
CA VAL A 119 -38.51 -3.12 8.86
C VAL A 119 -39.42 -3.92 7.95
N ASP A 120 -40.10 -3.20 7.05
CA ASP A 120 -40.85 -3.81 5.95
C ASP A 120 -39.90 -4.60 5.04
N ASP A 121 -40.32 -5.80 4.62
CA ASP A 121 -39.46 -6.68 3.83
C ASP A 121 -39.19 -6.11 2.44
N GLY A 122 -40.12 -5.31 1.89
CA GLY A 122 -39.90 -4.56 0.66
C GLY A 122 -38.72 -3.59 0.76
N HIS A 123 -38.57 -2.88 1.89
CA HIS A 123 -37.41 -2.02 2.14
C HIS A 123 -36.11 -2.81 2.21
N LYS A 124 -36.09 -3.94 2.94
CA LYS A 124 -34.88 -4.79 3.03
C LYS A 124 -34.44 -5.30 1.66
N ILE A 125 -35.39 -5.78 0.86
CA ILE A 125 -35.10 -6.29 -0.48
C ILE A 125 -34.54 -5.18 -1.36
N ARG A 126 -35.16 -3.99 -1.37
CA ARG A 126 -34.66 -2.85 -2.16
C ARG A 126 -33.26 -2.43 -1.71
N ILE A 127 -33.00 -2.33 -0.40
CA ILE A 127 -31.67 -1.98 0.12
C ILE A 127 -30.60 -2.99 -0.33
N LYS A 128 -30.91 -4.30 -0.33
CA LYS A 128 -30.00 -5.34 -0.84
C LYS A 128 -29.75 -5.21 -2.34
N VAL A 129 -30.78 -4.95 -3.13
CA VAL A 129 -30.66 -4.71 -4.59
C VAL A 129 -29.78 -3.49 -4.86
N LEU A 130 -30.04 -2.39 -4.15
CA LEU A 130 -29.26 -1.16 -4.24
C LEU A 130 -27.79 -1.39 -3.87
N ALA A 131 -27.50 -2.19 -2.84
CA ALA A 131 -26.12 -2.52 -2.48
C ALA A 131 -25.39 -3.22 -3.63
N LYS A 132 -26.02 -4.19 -4.31
CA LYS A 132 -25.45 -4.86 -5.47
C LYS A 132 -25.23 -3.91 -6.65
N GLN A 133 -26.24 -3.10 -6.99
CA GLN A 133 -26.15 -2.11 -8.07
C GLN A 133 -25.10 -1.04 -7.80
N MET A 134 -24.89 -0.68 -6.53
CA MET A 134 -23.84 0.24 -6.13
C MET A 134 -22.44 -0.35 -6.39
N THR A 135 -22.21 -1.61 -6.02
CA THR A 135 -20.95 -2.30 -6.31
C THR A 135 -20.69 -2.36 -7.82
N GLU A 136 -21.66 -2.84 -8.60
CA GLU A 136 -21.57 -2.90 -10.07
C GLU A 136 -21.30 -1.50 -10.68
N GLY A 137 -22.01 -0.46 -10.19
CA GLY A 137 -21.82 0.91 -10.65
C GLY A 137 -20.44 1.50 -10.32
N VAL A 138 -19.86 1.14 -9.17
CA VAL A 138 -18.49 1.52 -8.78
C VAL A 138 -17.46 0.83 -9.66
N GLU A 139 -17.61 -0.48 -9.92
CA GLU A 139 -16.71 -1.23 -10.80
C GLU A 139 -16.68 -0.66 -12.22
N ILE A 140 -17.85 -0.31 -12.78
CA ILE A 140 -17.97 0.30 -14.10
C ILE A 140 -17.33 1.69 -14.15
N ARG A 141 -17.56 2.52 -13.12
CA ARG A 141 -16.89 3.83 -12.99
C ARG A 141 -15.38 3.67 -12.94
N ASP A 142 -14.90 2.76 -12.10
CA ASP A 142 -13.48 2.49 -11.91
C ASP A 142 -12.81 2.02 -13.23
N ALA A 143 -13.48 1.18 -14.02
CA ALA A 143 -13.02 0.75 -15.34
C ALA A 143 -12.97 1.90 -16.35
N LEU A 144 -13.97 2.81 -16.35
CA LEU A 144 -13.95 4.02 -17.16
C LEU A 144 -12.77 4.92 -16.79
N GLU A 145 -12.55 5.19 -15.51
CA GLU A 145 -11.44 6.04 -15.04
C GLU A 145 -10.07 5.42 -15.38
N ALA A 146 -9.93 4.10 -15.24
CA ALA A 146 -8.72 3.38 -15.67
C ALA A 146 -8.47 3.51 -17.18
N ARG A 147 -9.51 3.38 -18.00
CA ARG A 147 -9.43 3.58 -19.45
C ARG A 147 -9.06 5.03 -19.80
N ALA A 148 -9.63 6.01 -19.10
CA ALA A 148 -9.31 7.42 -19.29
C ALA A 148 -7.82 7.70 -19.00
N MET A 149 -7.28 7.14 -17.92
CA MET A 149 -5.85 7.23 -17.60
C MET A 149 -4.98 6.64 -18.72
N LEU A 150 -5.29 5.42 -19.19
CA LEU A 150 -4.53 4.75 -20.25
C LEU A 150 -4.51 5.57 -21.54
N LEU A 151 -5.65 6.13 -21.94
CA LEU A 151 -5.74 6.97 -23.13
C LEU A 151 -5.02 8.31 -22.95
N HIS A 152 -5.11 8.92 -21.76
CA HIS A 152 -4.42 10.17 -21.43
C HIS A 152 -2.90 9.99 -21.49
N LEU A 153 -2.40 8.84 -21.04
CA LEU A 153 -0.97 8.54 -21.00
C LEU A 153 -0.45 7.89 -22.28
N LYS A 154 -1.31 7.55 -23.26
CA LYS A 154 -0.93 6.77 -24.45
C LYS A 154 0.28 7.34 -25.20
N ASP A 155 0.33 8.68 -25.32
CA ASP A 155 1.40 9.40 -26.01
C ASP A 155 2.33 10.14 -25.03
N HIS A 156 2.18 9.90 -23.72
CA HIS A 156 2.98 10.53 -22.68
C HIS A 156 4.20 9.66 -22.33
N PRO A 157 5.40 10.23 -22.14
CA PRO A 157 6.60 9.48 -21.72
C PRO A 157 6.45 8.69 -20.41
N ALA A 158 5.47 9.07 -19.58
CA ALA A 158 5.16 8.41 -18.31
C ALA A 158 4.29 7.15 -18.46
N LYS A 159 3.89 6.78 -19.69
CA LYS A 159 3.09 5.58 -19.98
C LYS A 159 3.69 4.34 -19.35
N ASP A 160 4.97 4.09 -19.60
CA ASP A 160 5.66 2.91 -19.10
C ASP A 160 5.69 2.86 -17.57
N TRP A 161 5.62 4.02 -16.90
CA TRP A 161 5.62 4.09 -15.43
C TRP A 161 4.26 3.73 -14.85
N ALA A 162 3.19 4.14 -15.53
CA ALA A 162 1.83 3.76 -15.18
C ALA A 162 1.59 2.28 -15.43
N GLU A 163 2.02 1.77 -16.59
CA GLU A 163 1.83 0.35 -16.97
C GLU A 163 2.58 -0.59 -16.04
N GLN A 164 3.86 -0.30 -15.70
CA GLN A 164 4.65 -1.14 -14.77
C GLN A 164 3.94 -1.39 -13.43
N PHE A 165 3.18 -0.42 -12.94
CA PHE A 165 2.43 -0.57 -11.70
C PHE A 165 1.11 -1.32 -11.91
N GLN A 166 0.39 -1.02 -12.98
CA GLN A 166 -0.89 -1.65 -13.30
C GLN A 166 -0.74 -3.13 -13.67
N THR A 167 0.39 -3.53 -14.26
CA THR A 167 0.67 -4.92 -14.64
C THR A 167 1.47 -5.68 -13.59
N GLY A 168 2.00 -4.98 -12.58
CA GLY A 168 2.72 -5.62 -11.50
C GLY A 168 1.77 -6.53 -10.72
N PRO A 169 2.12 -7.80 -10.45
CA PRO A 169 1.33 -8.60 -9.52
C PRO A 169 1.34 -7.87 -8.18
N ILE A 170 0.21 -7.25 -7.83
CA ILE A 170 -0.09 -6.94 -6.44
C ILE A 170 -0.12 -8.33 -5.81
N GLY A 171 0.96 -8.71 -5.15
CA GLY A 171 1.23 -10.11 -4.80
C GLY A 171 -0.02 -10.78 -4.26
N GLU A 172 -0.48 -11.84 -4.93
CA GLU A 172 -1.68 -12.58 -4.53
C GLU A 172 -1.53 -13.16 -3.11
N ASP A 173 -0.29 -13.29 -2.61
CA ASP A 173 0.03 -13.70 -1.23
C ASP A 173 -0.17 -12.61 -0.17
N ASP A 174 -0.45 -11.36 -0.57
CA ASP A 174 -0.85 -10.27 0.34
C ASP A 174 -2.39 -10.21 0.46
N ASP A 175 -3.02 -11.37 0.72
CA ASP A 175 -4.40 -11.53 1.20
C ASP A 175 -4.55 -10.90 2.60
N VAL A 176 -4.19 -9.62 2.73
CA VAL A 176 -4.59 -8.80 3.86
C VAL A 176 -6.07 -8.58 3.69
N ASP A 177 -6.85 -9.31 4.50
CA ASP A 177 -8.28 -9.10 4.63
C ASP A 177 -8.57 -7.58 4.66
N PRO A 178 -9.16 -7.01 3.60
CA PRO A 178 -9.47 -5.60 3.56
C PRO A 178 -10.41 -5.20 4.71
N GLY A 179 -11.06 -6.16 5.36
CA GLY A 179 -11.83 -5.96 6.59
C GLY A 179 -10.99 -5.58 7.82
N SER A 180 -9.77 -6.11 7.99
CA SER A 180 -8.98 -5.94 9.23
C SER A 180 -8.47 -4.51 9.43
N ASP A 181 -7.77 -3.96 8.44
CA ASP A 181 -7.13 -2.64 8.58
C ASP A 181 -8.13 -1.49 8.40
N THR A 182 -9.14 -1.69 7.55
CA THR A 182 -10.24 -0.73 7.38
C THR A 182 -11.05 -0.59 8.69
N TYR A 183 -11.18 -1.67 9.47
CA TYR A 183 -11.87 -1.62 10.76
C TYR A 183 -11.10 -0.78 11.80
N SER A 184 -9.76 -0.88 11.83
CA SER A 184 -8.91 -0.05 12.70
C SER A 184 -9.11 1.44 12.40
N TYR A 185 -9.08 1.82 11.12
CA TYR A 185 -9.31 3.19 10.70
C TYR A 185 -10.72 3.69 11.00
N GLN A 186 -11.75 2.87 10.72
CA GLN A 186 -13.14 3.21 11.07
C GLN A 186 -13.33 3.35 12.58
N SER A 187 -12.66 2.53 13.40
CA SER A 187 -12.71 2.62 14.86
C SER A 187 -12.05 3.91 15.38
N TYR A 188 -10.92 4.32 14.79
CA TYR A 188 -10.24 5.57 15.09
C TYR A 188 -11.14 6.78 14.81
N VAL A 189 -11.74 6.81 13.61
CA VAL A 189 -12.68 7.84 13.17
C VAL A 189 -13.90 7.90 14.09
N ARG A 190 -14.51 6.75 14.43
CA ARG A 190 -15.67 6.67 15.35
C ARG A 190 -15.34 7.14 16.77
N SER A 191 -14.16 6.83 17.29
CA SER A 191 -13.75 7.16 18.67
C SER A 191 -13.63 8.68 18.90
N ARG A 192 -13.14 9.43 17.90
CA ARG A 192 -13.04 10.90 17.97
C ARG A 192 -14.38 11.60 17.80
N GLN A 193 -15.33 10.98 17.11
CA GLN A 193 -16.61 11.59 16.73
C GLN A 193 -17.62 11.68 17.87
N ARG A 194 -17.60 10.76 18.83
CA ARG A 194 -18.49 10.83 20.02
C ARG A 194 -18.34 12.13 20.81
N LYS A 195 -17.23 12.88 20.61
CA LYS A 195 -16.95 14.13 21.34
C LYS A 195 -17.37 15.41 20.60
N ALA A 196 -17.77 15.35 19.33
CA ALA A 196 -17.84 16.55 18.48
C ALA A 196 -19.17 16.82 17.75
N ARG A 197 -20.27 16.11 18.04
CA ARG A 197 -21.58 16.45 17.47
C ARG A 197 -22.25 17.52 18.34
N PRO A 198 -22.25 18.82 17.98
CA PRO A 198 -23.11 19.78 18.65
C PRO A 198 -24.56 19.32 18.47
N GLN A 199 -25.27 19.10 19.57
CA GLN A 199 -26.71 18.85 19.59
C GLN A 199 -27.46 20.13 19.24
N ALA A 200 -27.28 20.65 18.02
CA ALA A 200 -28.17 21.65 17.49
C ALA A 200 -29.56 21.01 17.38
N ALA A 201 -30.59 21.68 17.91
CA ALA A 201 -31.95 21.19 17.83
C ALA A 201 -32.37 21.03 16.36
N SER A 202 -32.69 19.79 15.97
CA SER A 202 -33.23 19.41 14.66
C SER A 202 -34.38 20.34 14.25
N ARG A 203 -34.24 21.07 13.14
CA ARG A 203 -35.31 21.89 12.58
C ARG A 203 -36.20 21.03 11.68
N ALA A 204 -37.45 21.46 11.50
CA ALA A 204 -38.40 20.74 10.66
C ALA A 204 -38.01 20.70 9.16
N GLU A 205 -37.23 21.70 8.73
CA GLU A 205 -36.73 21.86 7.36
C GLU A 205 -35.40 21.14 7.12
N ASP A 206 -34.79 20.55 8.16
CA ASP A 206 -33.51 19.89 8.04
C ASP A 206 -33.65 18.63 7.17
N ASP A 207 -32.88 18.57 6.09
CA ASP A 207 -32.74 17.35 5.31
C ASP A 207 -31.71 16.44 5.98
N LEU A 208 -32.22 15.40 6.63
CA LEU A 208 -31.41 14.46 7.40
C LEU A 208 -30.47 13.63 6.52
N ILE A 209 -30.80 13.43 5.23
CA ILE A 209 -29.93 12.74 4.28
C ILE A 209 -28.74 13.65 3.93
N ASP A 210 -29.01 14.92 3.62
CA ASP A 210 -27.97 15.91 3.32
C ASP A 210 -27.07 16.18 4.53
N LEU A 211 -27.64 16.28 5.74
CA LEU A 211 -26.85 16.42 6.97
C LEU A 211 -25.89 15.23 7.18
N GLN A 212 -26.35 14.01 6.93
CA GLN A 212 -25.51 12.82 7.03
C GLN A 212 -24.40 12.83 5.97
N LEU A 213 -24.72 13.19 4.73
CA LEU A 213 -23.72 13.30 3.65
C LEU A 213 -22.71 14.42 3.89
N ARG A 214 -23.13 15.57 4.41
CA ARG A 214 -22.24 16.66 4.82
C ARG A 214 -21.32 16.24 5.96
N PHE A 215 -21.84 15.52 6.94
CA PHE A 215 -21.03 14.97 8.03
C PHE A 215 -20.00 13.98 7.50
N GLU A 216 -20.35 13.16 6.52
CA GLU A 216 -19.38 12.31 5.83
C GLU A 216 -18.33 13.13 5.08
N ARG A 217 -18.72 14.22 4.41
CA ARG A 217 -17.81 15.18 3.75
C ARG A 217 -16.86 15.88 4.75
N GLU A 218 -17.33 16.25 5.93
CA GLU A 218 -16.48 16.84 6.98
C GLU A 218 -15.41 15.87 7.49
N LYS A 219 -15.72 14.56 7.55
CA LYS A 219 -14.71 13.54 7.88
C LYS A 219 -13.57 13.53 6.86
N ILE A 220 -13.89 13.79 5.59
CA ILE A 220 -12.90 13.84 4.50
C ILE A 220 -11.88 14.94 4.78
N PHE A 221 -12.36 16.16 5.07
CA PHE A 221 -11.48 17.29 5.33
C PHE A 221 -10.59 17.08 6.54
N TYR A 222 -11.13 16.44 7.59
CA TYR A 222 -10.35 16.14 8.78
C TYR A 222 -9.16 15.20 8.50
N VAL A 223 -9.38 14.19 7.65
CA VAL A 223 -8.36 13.20 7.30
C VAL A 223 -7.24 13.84 6.48
N PHE A 224 -7.58 14.75 5.59
CA PHE A 224 -6.63 15.44 4.72
C PHE A 224 -6.14 16.78 5.27
N GLU A 225 -6.36 17.07 6.56
CA GLU A 225 -5.83 18.28 7.19
C GLU A 225 -4.32 18.40 6.98
N MET A 226 -3.57 17.29 7.04
CA MET A 226 -2.13 17.26 6.76
C MET A 226 -1.72 17.71 5.35
N ILE A 227 -2.64 17.65 4.39
CA ILE A 227 -2.43 18.03 2.99
C ILE A 227 -2.98 19.44 2.73
N LEU A 228 -4.17 19.73 3.28
CA LEU A 228 -4.91 20.97 3.06
C LEU A 228 -4.40 22.13 3.90
N ASP A 229 -3.97 21.85 5.13
CA ASP A 229 -3.41 22.80 6.07
C ASP A 229 -2.30 22.13 6.91
N PRO A 230 -1.10 21.92 6.32
CA PRO A 230 -0.01 21.22 6.98
C PRO A 230 0.43 21.88 8.29
N GLU A 231 0.32 23.21 8.38
CA GLU A 231 0.68 23.97 9.58
C GLU A 231 -0.30 23.69 10.72
N ALA A 232 -1.62 23.74 10.45
CA ALA A 232 -2.63 23.39 11.44
C ALA A 232 -2.50 21.94 11.89
N PHE A 233 -2.29 21.01 10.95
CA PHE A 233 -2.11 19.60 11.27
C PHE A 233 -0.92 19.35 12.21
N GLN A 234 0.24 19.93 11.88
CA GLN A 234 1.46 19.81 12.70
C GLN A 234 1.25 20.40 14.09
N LYS A 235 0.67 21.61 14.17
CA LYS A 235 0.34 22.25 15.44
C LYS A 235 -0.60 21.38 16.27
N SER A 236 -1.64 20.79 15.65
CA SER A 236 -2.56 19.90 16.34
C SER A 236 -1.88 18.63 16.87
N THR A 237 -0.92 18.09 16.12
CA THR A 237 -0.19 16.87 16.47
C THR A 237 0.75 17.11 17.64
N LEU A 238 1.49 18.21 17.63
CA LEU A 238 2.37 18.61 18.73
C LEU A 238 1.58 18.89 20.01
N ILE A 239 0.48 19.64 19.92
CA ILE A 239 -0.39 19.91 21.07
C ILE A 239 -0.94 18.62 21.68
N LYS A 240 -1.35 17.65 20.84
CA LYS A 240 -1.81 16.32 21.31
C LYS A 240 -0.71 15.51 21.99
N ALA A 241 0.55 15.71 21.58
CA ALA A 241 1.71 15.12 22.22
C ALA A 241 2.16 15.89 23.49
N GLY A 242 1.46 16.96 23.88
CA GLY A 242 1.84 17.82 25.01
C GLY A 242 3.05 18.72 24.71
N GLN A 243 3.39 18.90 23.43
CA GLN A 243 4.51 19.71 22.97
C GLN A 243 4.01 21.03 22.38
N THR A 244 4.73 22.12 22.68
CA THR A 244 4.55 23.39 21.98
C THR A 244 5.37 23.37 20.69
N PRO A 245 4.81 23.77 19.54
CA PRO A 245 5.61 23.95 18.34
C PRO A 245 6.74 24.92 18.62
N SER A 246 7.98 24.45 18.52
CA SER A 246 9.13 25.33 18.64
C SER A 246 9.35 26.06 17.32
N ASP A 247 9.64 27.35 17.42
CA ASP A 247 9.90 28.24 16.29
C ASP A 247 11.36 28.21 15.82
N GLU A 248 12.16 27.32 16.41
CA GLU A 248 13.56 27.14 16.01
C GLU A 248 13.65 26.81 14.51
N PRO A 249 14.54 27.48 13.75
CA PRO A 249 14.64 27.31 12.31
C PRO A 249 14.84 25.86 11.88
N GLU A 250 15.60 25.08 12.64
CA GLU A 250 15.88 23.66 12.33
C GLU A 250 14.62 22.79 12.42
N GLU A 251 13.83 22.94 13.49
CA GLU A 251 12.59 22.20 13.64
C GLU A 251 11.55 22.60 12.58
N ARG A 252 11.44 23.90 12.31
CA ARG A 252 10.56 24.41 11.23
C ARG A 252 10.99 23.85 9.88
N ASN A 253 12.29 23.79 9.62
CA ASN A 253 12.86 23.24 8.40
C ASN A 253 12.66 21.72 8.27
N ALA A 254 12.67 20.98 9.38
CA ALA A 254 12.35 19.55 9.40
C ALA A 254 10.86 19.33 9.13
N ARG A 255 9.99 20.10 9.79
CA ARG A 255 8.54 20.08 9.58
C ARG A 255 8.15 20.39 8.14
N ASN A 256 8.70 21.44 7.55
CA ASN A 256 8.45 21.80 6.14
C ASN A 256 8.93 20.70 5.18
N LEU A 257 10.06 20.08 5.47
CA LEU A 257 10.55 18.96 4.67
C LEU A 257 9.56 17.79 4.73
N THR A 258 9.16 17.36 5.93
CA THR A 258 8.18 16.27 6.09
C THR A 258 6.87 16.56 5.36
N THR A 259 6.36 17.79 5.44
CA THR A 259 5.19 18.22 4.66
C THR A 259 5.41 18.03 3.16
N ASN A 260 6.53 18.52 2.62
CA ASN A 260 6.84 18.38 1.20
C ASN A 260 6.95 16.90 0.78
N VAL A 261 7.55 16.05 1.62
CA VAL A 261 7.60 14.60 1.38
C VAL A 261 6.20 14.02 1.31
N LEU A 262 5.34 14.32 2.28
CA LEU A 262 3.96 13.83 2.31
C LEU A 262 3.18 14.27 1.06
N LEU A 263 3.31 15.54 0.65
CA LEU A 263 2.66 16.07 -0.54
C LEU A 263 3.18 15.38 -1.82
N GLN A 264 4.48 15.11 -1.92
CA GLN A 264 5.02 14.38 -3.08
C GLN A 264 4.55 12.94 -3.10
N TYR A 265 4.49 12.30 -1.94
CA TYR A 265 3.97 10.95 -1.82
C TYR A 265 2.48 10.89 -2.18
N THR A 266 1.68 11.89 -1.81
CA THR A 266 0.29 11.99 -2.26
C THR A 266 0.19 12.09 -3.78
N ARG A 267 1.04 12.89 -4.43
CA ARG A 267 1.01 13.00 -5.90
C ARG A 267 1.33 11.67 -6.56
N ARG A 268 2.24 10.88 -5.99
CA ARG A 268 2.57 9.54 -6.49
C ARG A 268 1.45 8.54 -6.27
N ILE A 269 0.78 8.60 -5.12
CA ILE A 269 -0.47 7.84 -4.88
C ILE A 269 -1.49 8.16 -5.97
N ILE A 270 -1.74 9.46 -6.22
CA ILE A 270 -2.71 9.91 -7.22
C ILE A 270 -2.29 9.48 -8.62
N PHE A 271 -0.99 9.58 -8.95
CA PHE A 271 -0.46 9.15 -10.24
C PHE A 271 -0.67 7.66 -10.51
N HIS A 272 -0.32 6.83 -9.53
CA HIS A 272 -0.31 5.38 -9.72
C HIS A 272 -1.70 4.74 -9.54
N HIS A 273 -2.66 5.46 -8.96
CA HIS A 273 -4.03 4.98 -8.79
C HIS A 273 -4.96 5.56 -9.87
N PRO A 274 -5.47 4.76 -10.82
CA PRO A 274 -6.12 5.29 -12.02
C PRO A 274 -7.33 6.19 -11.77
N GLN A 275 -8.14 5.83 -10.78
CA GLN A 275 -9.33 6.57 -10.36
C GLN A 275 -8.97 7.96 -9.82
N LEU A 276 -7.95 8.03 -8.96
CA LEU A 276 -7.47 9.28 -8.40
C LEU A 276 -6.80 10.13 -9.49
N PHE A 277 -6.03 9.50 -10.39
CA PHE A 277 -5.39 10.18 -11.50
C PHE A 277 -6.41 10.84 -12.42
N ALA A 278 -7.43 10.08 -12.87
CA ALA A 278 -8.47 10.58 -13.76
C ALA A 278 -9.18 11.82 -13.18
N LYS A 279 -9.48 11.80 -11.89
CA LYS A 279 -10.09 12.91 -11.14
C LYS A 279 -9.16 14.11 -10.94
N SER A 280 -7.85 13.94 -11.14
CA SER A 280 -6.86 15.00 -10.98
C SER A 280 -6.59 15.81 -12.25
N LEU A 281 -7.02 15.32 -13.42
CA LEU A 281 -6.61 15.85 -14.74
C LEU A 281 -6.98 17.32 -14.98
N ASP A 282 -8.09 17.79 -14.41
CA ASP A 282 -8.58 19.16 -14.53
C ASP A 282 -8.33 20.00 -13.26
N LYS A 283 -7.64 19.45 -12.26
CA LYS A 283 -7.46 20.09 -10.95
C LYS A 283 -6.08 20.73 -10.82
N VAL A 284 -6.05 21.91 -10.21
CA VAL A 284 -4.81 22.69 -10.09
C VAL A 284 -4.11 22.56 -8.74
N SER A 285 -4.78 22.03 -7.72
CA SER A 285 -4.25 21.90 -6.35
C SER A 285 -4.90 20.76 -5.58
N PHE A 286 -4.32 20.34 -4.46
CA PHE A 286 -4.97 19.37 -3.55
C PHE A 286 -6.28 19.88 -2.99
N LYS A 287 -6.39 21.17 -2.70
CA LYS A 287 -7.63 21.77 -2.21
C LYS A 287 -8.73 21.65 -3.26
N ASP A 288 -8.42 22.01 -4.50
CA ASP A 288 -9.33 21.88 -5.64
C ASP A 288 -9.76 20.42 -5.83
N PHE A 289 -8.79 19.48 -5.81
CA PHE A 289 -9.04 18.05 -5.93
C PHE A 289 -9.93 17.46 -4.81
N ILE A 290 -9.62 17.75 -3.54
CA ILE A 290 -10.33 17.18 -2.38
C ILE A 290 -11.71 17.86 -2.18
N MET A 291 -11.81 19.14 -2.53
CA MET A 291 -13.07 19.89 -2.43
C MET A 291 -13.99 19.62 -3.62
N ASP A 292 -13.50 19.00 -4.69
CA ASP A 292 -14.30 18.69 -5.86
C ASP A 292 -15.45 17.74 -5.49
N ASP A 293 -16.61 17.92 -6.11
CA ASP A 293 -17.74 17.05 -5.86
C ASP A 293 -17.45 15.61 -6.33
N ASP A 294 -16.51 15.40 -7.27
CA ASP A 294 -16.02 14.10 -7.77
C ASP A 294 -15.16 13.32 -6.78
N PHE A 295 -14.69 13.95 -5.71
CA PHE A 295 -13.92 13.32 -4.65
C PHE A 295 -14.85 12.80 -3.53
N ASP A 296 -14.95 11.48 -3.39
CA ASP A 296 -15.88 10.82 -2.45
C ASP A 296 -15.17 10.01 -1.35
N TYR A 297 -15.96 9.36 -0.48
CA TYR A 297 -15.45 8.63 0.67
C TYR A 297 -14.54 7.44 0.27
N GLU A 298 -14.84 6.78 -0.83
CA GLU A 298 -14.08 5.66 -1.36
C GLU A 298 -12.70 6.09 -1.84
N ASP A 299 -12.57 7.29 -2.41
CA ASP A 299 -11.27 7.86 -2.76
C ASP A 299 -10.37 8.04 -1.54
N ILE A 300 -10.95 8.38 -0.39
CA ILE A 300 -10.23 8.50 0.89
C ILE A 300 -9.74 7.15 1.35
N LEU A 301 -10.61 6.14 1.30
CA LEU A 301 -10.24 4.79 1.72
C LEU A 301 -9.09 4.29 0.86
N ARG A 302 -9.13 4.50 -0.46
CA ARG A 302 -8.04 4.19 -1.39
C ARG A 302 -6.76 4.94 -1.04
N MET A 303 -6.83 6.26 -0.83
CA MET A 303 -5.66 7.05 -0.43
C MET A 303 -5.09 6.56 0.90
N ALA A 304 -5.93 6.38 1.92
CA ALA A 304 -5.54 5.93 3.24
C ALA A 304 -4.91 4.53 3.20
N GLU A 305 -5.50 3.61 2.43
CA GLU A 305 -4.95 2.28 2.20
C GLU A 305 -3.55 2.36 1.57
N LEU A 306 -3.35 3.20 0.56
CA LEU A 306 -2.03 3.38 -0.07
C LEU A 306 -1.00 4.08 0.84
N TYR A 307 -1.47 4.91 1.77
CA TYR A 307 -0.64 5.43 2.85
C TYR A 307 -0.21 4.34 3.84
N VAL A 308 -1.13 3.46 4.24
CA VAL A 308 -0.84 2.34 5.15
C VAL A 308 0.06 1.30 4.47
N LYS A 309 -0.20 0.97 3.20
CA LYS A 309 0.58 0.02 2.39
C LYS A 309 1.88 0.63 1.86
N ARG A 310 2.32 1.78 2.39
CA ARG A 310 3.56 2.45 1.98
C ARG A 310 4.78 1.53 2.07
N LEU A 311 4.95 0.75 3.13
CA LEU A 311 6.10 -0.16 3.25
C LEU A 311 6.00 -1.44 2.38
N LYS A 312 4.84 -1.68 1.75
CA LYS A 312 4.60 -2.84 0.88
C LYS A 312 4.76 -2.46 -0.59
N ILE A 313 3.86 -1.63 -1.10
CA ILE A 313 3.79 -1.26 -2.52
C ILE A 313 4.31 0.15 -2.78
N GLY A 314 4.21 1.05 -1.79
CA GLY A 314 4.55 2.46 -1.94
C GLY A 314 6.00 2.81 -1.60
N LEU A 315 6.84 1.83 -1.23
CA LEU A 315 8.10 2.12 -0.56
C LEU A 315 9.07 2.85 -1.50
N ARG A 316 9.03 2.48 -2.78
CA ARG A 316 9.77 3.16 -3.84
C ARG A 316 9.31 4.61 -4.01
N TRP A 317 8.00 4.84 -4.04
CA TRP A 317 7.44 6.18 -4.15
C TRP A 317 7.80 7.04 -2.93
N TRP A 318 7.91 6.42 -1.76
CA TRP A 318 8.33 7.09 -0.55
C TRP A 318 9.79 7.59 -0.65
N LYS A 319 10.72 6.71 -1.07
CA LYS A 319 12.11 7.10 -1.33
C LYS A 319 12.19 8.25 -2.34
N ASP A 320 11.44 8.14 -3.43
CA ASP A 320 11.42 9.17 -4.46
C ASP A 320 10.89 10.51 -3.91
N SER A 321 9.83 10.46 -3.10
CA SER A 321 9.23 11.64 -2.47
C SER A 321 10.20 12.37 -1.53
N TRP A 322 11.01 11.62 -0.78
CA TRP A 322 12.10 12.17 0.03
C TRP A 322 13.16 12.85 -0.82
N THR A 323 13.59 12.18 -1.90
CA THR A 323 14.60 12.69 -2.82
C THR A 323 14.13 14.01 -3.46
N GLU A 324 12.89 14.04 -3.94
CA GLU A 324 12.27 15.22 -4.53
C GLU A 324 12.08 16.35 -3.52
N ALA A 325 11.58 16.05 -2.32
CA ALA A 325 11.34 17.07 -1.30
C ALA A 325 12.64 17.72 -0.81
N ILE A 326 13.72 16.94 -0.66
CA ILE A 326 15.06 17.47 -0.33
C ILE A 326 15.57 18.33 -1.47
N ALA A 327 15.45 17.87 -2.71
CA ALA A 327 15.89 18.64 -3.87
C ALA A 327 15.12 19.96 -4.02
N ILE A 328 13.80 19.97 -3.79
CA ILE A 328 12.97 21.19 -3.77
C ILE A 328 13.42 22.16 -2.69
N LYS A 329 13.78 21.64 -1.51
CA LYS A 329 14.23 22.46 -0.38
C LYS A 329 15.62 23.05 -0.62
N ASP A 330 16.54 22.26 -1.17
CA ASP A 330 17.94 22.64 -1.35
C ASP A 330 18.12 23.49 -2.64
N SER A 331 17.19 23.41 -3.60
CA SER A 331 17.24 24.22 -4.82
C SER A 331 16.75 25.66 -4.59
N THR A 332 17.55 26.65 -4.99
CA THR A 332 17.08 28.03 -5.20
C THR A 332 16.22 28.18 -6.45
N GLN A 333 16.15 27.13 -7.28
CA GLN A 333 15.39 27.09 -8.53
C GLN A 333 13.98 26.53 -8.31
N ALA A 334 13.03 26.89 -9.17
CA ALA A 334 11.69 26.33 -9.11
C ALA A 334 11.72 24.81 -9.29
N SER A 335 10.92 24.09 -8.51
CA SER A 335 10.82 22.62 -8.53
C SER A 335 10.69 22.04 -9.94
N ALA A 336 10.04 22.76 -10.86
CA ALA A 336 9.91 22.40 -12.26
C ALA A 336 11.25 22.09 -12.95
N ASN A 337 12.36 22.70 -12.55
CA ASN A 337 13.65 22.52 -13.23
C ASN A 337 14.42 21.26 -12.82
N MET A 338 13.85 20.41 -11.96
CA MET A 338 14.45 19.12 -11.61
C MET A 338 14.24 18.10 -12.74
N GLY A 339 15.27 17.30 -13.06
CA GLY A 339 15.17 16.25 -14.08
C GLY A 339 14.98 16.74 -15.52
N SER A 340 14.78 15.81 -16.46
CA SER A 340 14.44 16.16 -17.85
C SER A 340 12.95 16.46 -17.98
N VAL A 341 12.57 17.34 -18.92
CA VAL A 341 11.15 17.68 -19.20
C VAL A 341 10.32 16.45 -19.57
N GLU A 342 10.95 15.48 -20.22
CA GLU A 342 10.35 14.20 -20.61
C GLU A 342 10.17 13.26 -19.41
N SER A 343 10.91 13.47 -18.33
CA SER A 343 10.90 12.64 -17.11
C SER A 343 10.03 13.17 -15.98
N ARG A 344 9.14 14.14 -16.26
CA ARG A 344 8.25 14.72 -15.26
C ARG A 344 6.79 14.71 -15.70
N ILE A 345 5.89 14.54 -14.74
CA ILE A 345 4.44 14.70 -14.95
C ILE A 345 3.88 15.66 -13.90
N LYS A 346 3.01 16.57 -14.36
CA LYS A 346 2.38 17.58 -13.51
C LYS A 346 1.15 16.98 -12.84
N ILE A 347 1.08 17.06 -11.52
CA ILE A 347 -0.05 16.57 -10.71
C ILE A 347 -0.33 17.57 -9.61
N LEU A 348 -1.55 18.10 -9.57
CA LEU A 348 -2.06 18.98 -8.50
C LEU A 348 -1.07 20.07 -8.08
N GLY A 349 -0.69 20.90 -9.06
CA GLY A 349 0.18 22.06 -8.84
C GLY A 349 1.66 21.76 -8.58
N GLY A 350 2.06 20.48 -8.59
CA GLY A 350 3.45 20.05 -8.47
C GLY A 350 3.86 19.10 -9.58
N TRP A 351 5.09 18.60 -9.47
CA TRP A 351 5.70 17.68 -10.41
C TRP A 351 6.20 16.45 -9.66
N ILE A 352 6.02 15.28 -10.26
CA ILE A 352 6.71 14.04 -9.87
C ILE A 352 7.70 13.65 -10.98
N TYR A 353 8.80 13.02 -10.60
CA TYR A 353 9.94 12.74 -11.46
C TYR A 353 10.24 11.25 -11.57
N ASN A 354 10.66 10.81 -12.74
CA ASN A 354 11.09 9.42 -12.94
C ASN A 354 12.60 9.21 -12.74
N ASN A 355 13.39 10.28 -12.80
CA ASN A 355 14.86 10.18 -12.79
C ASN A 355 15.47 9.93 -11.40
N SER A 356 14.68 9.85 -10.33
CA SER A 356 15.21 9.46 -9.01
C SER A 356 15.72 8.01 -8.97
N ARG A 357 15.47 7.22 -10.01
CA ARG A 357 15.81 5.79 -10.09
C ARG A 357 17.29 5.51 -10.27
N ASP A 358 18.05 6.42 -10.87
CA ASP A 358 19.44 6.14 -11.28
C ASP A 358 20.46 6.96 -10.48
N ILE A 359 19.98 7.82 -9.57
CA ILE A 359 20.84 8.65 -8.73
C ILE A 359 20.81 8.09 -7.31
N PRO A 360 21.96 7.73 -6.72
CA PRO A 360 22.01 7.27 -5.35
C PRO A 360 21.42 8.33 -4.40
N ALA A 361 20.55 7.90 -3.48
CA ALA A 361 19.90 8.81 -2.56
C ALA A 361 20.92 9.37 -1.55
N PRO A 362 20.86 10.69 -1.26
CA PRO A 362 21.73 11.28 -0.26
C PRO A 362 21.37 10.78 1.14
N ASN A 363 22.34 10.80 2.08
CA ASN A 363 22.16 10.33 3.46
C ASN A 363 20.92 10.94 4.17
N LYS A 364 20.56 12.18 3.84
CA LYS A 364 19.36 12.85 4.36
C LYS A 364 18.06 12.10 4.00
N VAL A 365 17.98 11.47 2.82
CA VAL A 365 16.83 10.65 2.41
C VAL A 365 16.72 9.44 3.32
N TRP A 366 17.80 8.67 3.48
CA TRP A 366 17.81 7.48 4.33
C TRP A 366 17.47 7.80 5.78
N HIS A 367 18.13 8.80 6.35
CA HIS A 367 17.82 9.29 7.69
C HIS A 367 16.34 9.69 7.83
N GLY A 368 15.80 10.45 6.87
CA GLY A 368 14.40 10.85 6.87
C GLY A 368 13.43 9.67 6.80
N MET A 369 13.71 8.69 5.95
CA MET A 369 12.89 7.48 5.83
C MET A 369 12.88 6.68 7.13
N PHE A 370 14.03 6.43 7.75
CA PHE A 370 14.10 5.66 9.01
C PHE A 370 13.50 6.37 10.22
N THR A 371 13.56 7.70 10.25
CA THR A 371 12.98 8.50 11.34
C THR A 371 11.48 8.72 11.20
N SER A 372 10.96 8.74 9.96
CA SER A 372 9.52 8.85 9.71
C SER A 372 8.80 7.52 9.86
N ASP A 373 9.44 6.42 9.44
CA ASP A 373 8.92 5.07 9.51
C ASP A 373 9.97 4.14 10.09
N ILE A 374 9.77 3.71 11.34
CA ILE A 374 10.60 2.65 11.91
C ILE A 374 10.23 1.37 11.14
N PRO A 375 11.13 0.80 10.33
CA PRO A 375 10.81 -0.40 9.57
C PRO A 375 10.46 -1.53 10.52
N GLU A 376 9.42 -2.26 10.18
CA GLU A 376 9.05 -3.48 10.91
C GLU A 376 10.18 -4.52 10.77
N LYS A 377 10.19 -5.51 11.66
CA LYS A 377 11.11 -6.64 11.55
C LYS A 377 10.97 -7.30 10.18
N ASP A 378 12.08 -7.75 9.62
CA ASP A 378 12.14 -8.49 8.35
C ASP A 378 11.69 -7.70 7.11
N THR A 379 11.64 -6.37 7.18
CA THR A 379 11.32 -5.51 6.01
C THR A 379 12.55 -5.01 5.26
N GLU A 380 13.75 -5.25 5.79
CA GLU A 380 15.02 -4.75 5.24
C GLU A 380 15.24 -5.13 3.77
N ASN A 381 14.93 -6.38 3.40
CA ASN A 381 15.06 -6.85 2.03
C ASN A 381 14.27 -5.99 1.02
N ARG A 382 13.19 -5.33 1.45
CA ARG A 382 12.41 -4.40 0.63
C ARG A 382 13.17 -3.10 0.37
N PHE A 383 13.89 -2.60 1.37
CA PHE A 383 14.69 -1.38 1.27
C PHE A 383 15.98 -1.60 0.48
N VAL A 384 16.61 -2.77 0.61
CA VAL A 384 17.78 -3.16 -0.21
C VAL A 384 17.46 -3.04 -1.70
N ARG A 385 16.23 -3.40 -2.11
CA ARG A 385 15.74 -3.27 -3.50
C ARG A 385 15.55 -1.84 -3.96
N LEU A 386 15.57 -0.86 -3.06
CA LEU A 386 15.47 0.55 -3.41
C LEU A 386 16.82 1.17 -3.74
N CYS A 387 17.92 0.59 -3.27
CA CYS A 387 19.26 1.13 -3.50
C CYS A 387 19.56 1.08 -5.01
N CYS A 388 20.42 1.93 -5.53
CA CYS A 388 20.72 2.01 -6.96
C CYS A 388 22.12 1.44 -7.27
N ASN A 389 22.97 1.36 -6.26
CA ASN A 389 24.32 0.82 -6.34
C ASN A 389 24.78 0.29 -4.96
N PHE A 390 25.99 -0.27 -4.92
CA PHE A 390 26.60 -0.81 -3.71
C PHE A 390 26.76 0.25 -2.61
N ASP A 391 27.23 1.45 -2.94
CA ASP A 391 27.51 2.49 -1.95
C ASP A 391 26.24 2.95 -1.24
N GLU A 392 25.14 3.11 -1.97
CA GLU A 392 23.85 3.44 -1.39
C GLU A 392 23.33 2.31 -0.49
N LEU A 393 23.52 1.05 -0.91
CA LEU A 393 23.17 -0.12 -0.11
C LEU A 393 23.99 -0.18 1.19
N HIS A 394 25.29 0.10 1.11
CA HIS A 394 26.17 0.19 2.27
C HIS A 394 25.69 1.29 3.22
N THR A 395 25.46 2.51 2.72
CA THR A 395 24.92 3.63 3.52
C THR A 395 23.58 3.28 4.17
N PHE A 396 22.65 2.66 3.43
CA PHE A 396 21.38 2.20 4.00
C PHE A 396 21.59 1.26 5.20
N LEU A 397 22.54 0.32 5.09
CA LEU A 397 22.83 -0.65 6.14
C LEU A 397 23.61 -0.07 7.32
N GLU A 398 24.47 0.92 7.09
CA GLU A 398 25.09 1.71 8.16
C GLU A 398 24.01 2.42 8.99
N PHE A 399 23.04 3.07 8.33
CA PHE A 399 21.91 3.69 9.01
C PHE A 399 21.04 2.65 9.73
N SER A 400 20.78 1.49 9.13
CA SER A 400 20.07 0.39 9.82
C SER A 400 20.82 -0.07 11.08
N ALA A 401 22.14 -0.26 10.99
CA ALA A 401 22.97 -0.69 12.10
C ALA A 401 22.99 0.33 13.27
N LEU A 402 22.96 1.63 12.95
CA LEU A 402 23.03 2.71 13.94
C LEU A 402 21.67 3.14 14.49
N ILE A 403 20.62 3.18 13.67
CA ILE A 403 19.30 3.71 14.02
C ILE A 403 18.30 2.59 14.36
N LEU A 404 18.34 1.46 13.66
CA LEU A 404 17.35 0.38 13.77
C LEU A 404 17.74 -0.74 14.74
N SER A 405 18.57 -0.44 15.73
CA SER A 405 19.01 -1.41 16.74
C SER A 405 17.86 -2.15 17.46
N TYR A 406 16.62 -1.63 17.38
CA TYR A 406 15.43 -2.22 18.00
C TYR A 406 14.61 -3.16 17.11
N ASN A 407 14.77 -3.12 15.78
CA ASN A 407 13.99 -3.92 14.82
C ASN A 407 14.90 -4.74 13.91
N THR A 408 15.79 -5.50 14.52
CA THR A 408 16.70 -6.38 13.79
C THR A 408 15.95 -7.52 13.12
N PRO A 409 16.47 -8.04 11.98
CA PRO A 409 15.88 -9.21 11.35
C PRO A 409 15.69 -10.35 12.36
N SER A 410 14.59 -11.08 12.25
CA SER A 410 14.23 -12.16 13.17
C SER A 410 15.32 -13.21 13.26
N PHE A 411 16.04 -13.48 12.17
CA PHE A 411 17.19 -14.39 12.14
C PHE A 411 18.38 -13.92 13.00
N CYS A 412 18.49 -12.63 13.30
CA CYS A 412 19.52 -12.08 14.21
C CYS A 412 19.10 -12.17 15.68
N SER A 413 17.82 -12.46 15.98
CA SER A 413 17.31 -12.50 17.34
C SER A 413 17.45 -13.91 17.94
N SER A 414 18.62 -14.22 18.50
CA SER A 414 18.78 -15.41 19.33
C SER A 414 18.13 -15.18 20.70
N LYS A 415 16.79 -15.26 20.78
CA LYS A 415 16.12 -15.57 22.05
C LYS A 415 16.31 -17.06 22.42
N VAL A 416 17.47 -17.64 22.14
CA VAL A 416 17.83 -18.91 22.77
C VAL A 416 18.24 -18.54 24.17
N GLU A 417 17.34 -18.77 25.12
CA GLU A 417 17.53 -18.49 26.54
C GLU A 417 18.85 -19.13 26.99
N GLY A 418 19.88 -18.29 27.22
CA GLY A 418 21.22 -18.74 27.65
C GLY A 418 22.35 -18.70 26.60
N ASP A 419 22.14 -18.29 25.35
CA ASP A 419 23.27 -18.00 24.43
C ASP A 419 23.77 -16.56 24.63
N PRO A 420 25.01 -16.33 25.11
CA PRO A 420 25.55 -15.00 25.34
C PRO A 420 25.91 -14.25 24.05
N ARG A 421 25.81 -14.88 22.87
CA ARG A 421 26.21 -14.27 21.60
C ARG A 421 25.02 -13.56 20.95
N ASP A 422 25.09 -12.23 20.95
CA ASP A 422 24.15 -11.39 20.21
C ASP A 422 24.58 -11.27 18.74
N SER A 423 23.96 -12.06 17.88
CA SER A 423 24.17 -12.00 16.42
C SER A 423 23.85 -10.62 15.83
N THR A 424 23.05 -9.79 16.51
CA THR A 424 22.78 -8.40 16.11
C THR A 424 24.06 -7.58 16.08
N VAL A 425 24.89 -7.69 17.11
CA VAL A 425 26.13 -6.90 17.22
C VAL A 425 27.08 -7.27 16.09
N THR A 426 27.25 -8.58 15.84
CA THR A 426 28.08 -9.07 14.73
C THR A 426 27.54 -8.59 13.38
N ARG A 427 26.24 -8.71 13.15
CA ARG A 427 25.60 -8.27 11.90
C ARG A 427 25.74 -6.76 11.69
N ASN A 428 25.52 -5.96 12.73
CA ASN A 428 25.69 -4.50 12.65
C ASN A 428 27.15 -4.12 12.38
N HIS A 429 28.12 -4.82 12.99
CA HIS A 429 29.53 -4.62 12.72
C HIS A 429 29.88 -4.94 11.26
N LEU A 430 29.39 -6.07 10.73
CA LEU A 430 29.59 -6.45 9.32
C LEU A 430 29.01 -5.40 8.37
N SER A 431 27.79 -4.91 8.63
CA SER A 431 27.16 -3.83 7.85
C SER A 431 28.00 -2.56 7.82
N LEU A 432 28.61 -2.17 8.94
CA LEU A 432 29.50 -0.99 9.04
C LEU A 432 30.86 -1.20 8.34
N CYS A 433 31.23 -2.44 8.07
CA CYS A 433 32.47 -2.81 7.39
C CYS A 433 32.25 -3.12 5.90
N GLY A 434 31.10 -2.78 5.32
CA GLY A 434 30.81 -3.06 3.91
C GLY A 434 30.50 -4.53 3.59
N VAL A 435 30.29 -5.37 4.60
CA VAL A 435 29.81 -6.75 4.41
C VAL A 435 28.30 -6.78 4.63
N ILE A 436 27.59 -6.84 3.52
CA ILE A 436 26.14 -6.74 3.49
C ILE A 436 25.55 -8.12 3.69
N LEU A 437 24.72 -8.30 4.71
CA LEU A 437 23.92 -9.51 4.94
C LEU A 437 22.44 -9.13 4.98
N ALA A 438 21.77 -9.26 3.84
CA ALA A 438 20.45 -8.65 3.61
C ALA A 438 19.28 -9.61 3.86
N ASP A 439 19.50 -10.92 3.74
CA ASP A 439 18.44 -11.92 3.80
C ASP A 439 19.00 -13.30 4.18
N LEU A 440 18.26 -14.03 5.01
CA LEU A 440 18.52 -15.43 5.35
C LEU A 440 17.23 -16.21 5.12
N VAL A 441 17.25 -17.10 4.14
CA VAL A 441 16.13 -18.02 3.93
C VAL A 441 16.45 -19.32 4.61
N ASN A 442 15.75 -19.58 5.71
CA ASN A 442 15.85 -20.84 6.41
C ASN A 442 14.96 -21.90 5.74
N GLY A 443 15.56 -22.89 5.10
CA GLY A 443 14.82 -23.99 4.49
C GLY A 443 14.22 -24.99 5.49
N ALA A 444 14.44 -24.80 6.80
CA ALA A 444 14.08 -25.77 7.83
C ALA A 444 12.79 -25.48 8.60
N GLU A 445 12.28 -24.23 8.64
CA GLU A 445 11.11 -23.89 9.48
C GLU A 445 9.82 -24.63 9.04
N GLU A 446 9.72 -25.03 7.77
CA GLU A 446 8.57 -25.80 7.27
C GLU A 446 8.72 -27.31 7.44
N LEU A 447 9.95 -27.82 7.60
CA LEU A 447 10.22 -29.25 7.72
C LEU A 447 10.24 -29.66 9.19
N LYS A 448 9.06 -29.92 9.75
CA LYS A 448 8.88 -30.44 11.13
C LYS A 448 9.58 -31.77 11.43
N TYR A 449 10.19 -32.39 10.42
CA TYR A 449 10.83 -33.70 10.53
C TYR A 449 12.28 -33.62 10.07
N SER A 450 13.20 -33.89 10.99
CA SER A 450 14.59 -34.14 10.67
C SER A 450 14.79 -35.62 10.38
N GLY A 451 15.34 -35.94 9.21
CA GLY A 451 15.70 -37.31 8.82
C GLY A 451 14.76 -37.99 7.82
N PRO A 452 14.95 -39.29 7.58
CA PRO A 452 14.22 -40.04 6.56
C PRO A 452 12.74 -40.23 6.90
N LEU A 453 11.89 -40.10 5.88
CA LEU A 453 10.45 -40.31 5.94
C LEU A 453 10.03 -41.48 5.04
N PRO A 454 9.02 -42.27 5.43
CA PRO A 454 8.48 -43.31 4.57
C PRO A 454 7.86 -42.70 3.31
N SER A 455 8.22 -43.24 2.15
CA SER A 455 7.67 -42.87 0.85
C SER A 455 6.50 -43.78 0.49
N VAL A 456 5.57 -43.26 -0.32
CA VAL A 456 4.49 -44.04 -0.94
C VAL A 456 4.98 -44.95 -2.07
N LEU A 457 6.23 -44.78 -2.51
CA LEU A 457 6.81 -45.60 -3.57
C LEU A 457 7.07 -47.03 -3.08
N PRO A 458 6.62 -48.06 -3.81
CA PRO A 458 6.81 -49.44 -3.40
C PRO A 458 8.30 -49.80 -3.41
N ALA A 459 8.76 -50.51 -2.37
CA ALA A 459 10.12 -51.06 -2.34
C ALA A 459 10.23 -52.27 -3.27
N LYS A 460 11.42 -52.46 -3.86
CA LYS A 460 11.76 -53.61 -4.69
C LYS A 460 12.15 -54.81 -3.83
N LYS A 461 12.76 -54.60 -2.67
CA LYS A 461 13.15 -55.68 -1.74
C LYS A 461 11.96 -56.13 -0.88
N PRO A 462 11.66 -57.44 -0.83
CA PRO A 462 10.65 -57.98 0.08
C PRO A 462 10.93 -57.59 1.54
N GLY A 463 9.88 -57.15 2.25
CA GLY A 463 9.97 -56.74 3.66
C GLY A 463 10.57 -55.34 3.89
N CYS A 464 10.94 -54.61 2.84
CA CYS A 464 11.37 -53.22 2.93
C CYS A 464 10.24 -52.25 2.51
N ILE A 465 10.39 -51.00 2.92
CA ILE A 465 9.69 -49.85 2.33
C ILE A 465 10.73 -48.89 1.74
N THR A 466 10.28 -48.00 0.85
CA THR A 466 11.13 -46.92 0.35
C THR A 466 11.10 -45.77 1.35
N TRP A 467 12.27 -45.30 1.73
CA TRP A 467 12.47 -44.11 2.54
C TRP A 467 12.96 -42.97 1.64
N VAL A 468 12.46 -41.76 1.89
CA VAL A 468 12.91 -40.51 1.30
C VAL A 468 13.59 -39.71 2.39
N GLU A 469 14.79 -39.21 2.10
CA GLU A 469 15.44 -38.23 2.98
C GLU A 469 15.65 -36.95 2.19
N LEU A 470 15.21 -35.84 2.77
CA LEU A 470 15.37 -34.50 2.22
C LEU A 470 16.32 -33.74 3.13
N GLN A 471 17.37 -33.17 2.55
CA GLN A 471 18.24 -32.23 3.24
C GLN A 471 18.14 -30.88 2.55
N VAL A 472 17.79 -29.85 3.33
CA VAL A 472 17.72 -28.46 2.89
C VAL A 472 18.66 -27.64 3.75
N ARG A 473 19.49 -26.82 3.10
CA ARG A 473 20.37 -25.86 3.75
C ARG A 473 19.74 -24.48 3.73
N ALA A 474 19.95 -23.73 4.81
CA ALA A 474 19.73 -22.29 4.80
C ALA A 474 20.72 -21.62 3.83
N TYR A 475 20.30 -20.52 3.23
CA TYR A 475 21.19 -19.69 2.42
C TYR A 475 21.03 -18.23 2.79
N MET A 476 22.12 -17.49 2.66
CA MET A 476 22.20 -16.07 3.00
C MET A 476 22.60 -15.30 1.75
N PHE A 477 21.97 -14.16 1.53
CA PHE A 477 22.36 -13.22 0.48
C PHE A 477 23.16 -12.07 1.06
N GLY A 478 24.23 -11.75 0.35
CA GLY A 478 25.08 -10.64 0.72
C GLY A 478 25.80 -10.01 -0.46
N ALA A 479 26.45 -8.89 -0.16
CA ALA A 479 27.29 -8.17 -1.09
C ALA A 479 28.55 -7.67 -0.36
N ILE A 480 29.64 -7.60 -1.09
CA ILE A 480 30.93 -7.09 -0.63
C ILE A 480 31.52 -6.23 -1.74
N ARG A 481 32.42 -5.30 -1.40
CA ARG A 481 33.17 -4.57 -2.42
C ARG A 481 34.09 -5.52 -3.17
N ASN A 482 34.21 -5.31 -4.47
CA ASN A 482 35.20 -6.00 -5.30
C ASN A 482 36.60 -5.39 -5.12
N GLU A 483 36.68 -4.18 -4.59
CA GLU A 483 37.94 -3.51 -4.26
C GLU A 483 38.70 -4.28 -3.17
N PRO A 484 40.04 -4.38 -3.25
CA PRO A 484 40.85 -5.00 -2.19
C PRO A 484 40.63 -4.27 -0.86
N ASP A 485 40.03 -4.99 0.09
CA ASP A 485 39.79 -4.53 1.44
C ASP A 485 40.23 -5.61 2.43
N ASP A 486 41.00 -5.22 3.45
CA ASP A 486 41.60 -6.16 4.42
C ASP A 486 40.51 -6.91 5.19
N PHE A 487 39.41 -6.23 5.51
CA PHE A 487 38.29 -6.83 6.24
C PHE A 487 37.54 -7.84 5.38
N THR A 488 37.18 -7.46 4.16
CA THR A 488 36.52 -8.34 3.17
C THR A 488 37.38 -9.57 2.87
N THR A 489 38.69 -9.37 2.73
CA THR A 489 39.66 -10.46 2.51
C THR A 489 39.71 -11.41 3.71
N ALA A 490 39.77 -10.87 4.94
CA ALA A 490 39.72 -11.68 6.15
C ALA A 490 38.40 -12.44 6.28
N PHE A 491 37.27 -11.78 6.04
CA PHE A 491 35.94 -12.38 6.06
C PHE A 491 35.82 -13.56 5.09
N LEU A 492 36.20 -13.37 3.82
CA LEU A 492 36.19 -14.44 2.83
C LEU A 492 37.17 -15.56 3.18
N ARG A 493 38.32 -15.25 3.78
CA ARG A 493 39.29 -16.25 4.25
C ARG A 493 38.68 -17.11 5.36
N GLU A 494 37.98 -16.52 6.32
CA GLU A 494 37.30 -17.27 7.38
C GLU A 494 36.20 -18.17 6.83
N LEU A 495 35.41 -17.71 5.84
CA LEU A 495 34.43 -18.56 5.14
C LEU A 495 35.12 -19.73 4.42
N ARG A 496 36.23 -19.46 3.72
CA ARG A 496 37.03 -20.48 3.01
C ARG A 496 37.69 -21.49 3.94
N ALA A 497 38.00 -21.10 5.18
CA ALA A 497 38.60 -21.98 6.16
C ALA A 497 37.62 -23.07 6.66
N ARG A 498 36.32 -22.93 6.39
CA ARG A 498 35.25 -23.85 6.83
C ARG A 498 34.40 -24.39 5.66
N PRO A 499 35.01 -25.11 4.70
CA PRO A 499 34.28 -25.67 3.55
C PRO A 499 33.29 -26.78 3.94
N ASP A 500 33.41 -27.31 5.17
CA ASP A 500 32.52 -28.28 5.78
C ASP A 500 31.16 -27.67 6.17
N ILE A 501 31.15 -26.37 6.50
CA ILE A 501 29.96 -25.63 6.92
C ILE A 501 29.43 -24.77 5.78
N PHE A 502 30.30 -24.00 5.13
CA PHE A 502 29.90 -23.00 4.15
C PHE A 502 30.15 -23.47 2.72
N SER A 503 29.16 -23.19 1.87
CA SER A 503 29.33 -23.13 0.43
C SER A 503 29.00 -21.73 -0.04
N VAL A 504 29.96 -21.14 -0.73
CA VAL A 504 29.88 -19.76 -1.17
C VAL A 504 29.94 -19.74 -2.68
N VAL A 505 28.99 -19.04 -3.28
CA VAL A 505 28.96 -18.72 -4.70
C VAL A 505 29.00 -17.20 -4.80
N THR A 506 30.12 -16.67 -5.30
CA THR A 506 30.30 -15.24 -5.53
C THR A 506 30.22 -14.93 -7.01
N ARG A 507 29.68 -13.75 -7.32
CA ARG A 507 29.64 -13.19 -8.67
C ARG A 507 30.16 -11.76 -8.60
N SER A 508 31.13 -11.43 -9.45
CA SER A 508 31.49 -10.03 -9.71
C SER A 508 30.52 -9.40 -10.71
N ASP A 509 30.16 -8.13 -10.49
CA ASP A 509 29.40 -7.33 -11.46
C ASP A 509 30.24 -6.95 -12.68
N THR A 510 31.57 -6.91 -12.55
CA THR A 510 32.52 -6.69 -13.65
C THR A 510 32.80 -7.93 -14.49
N ASP A 511 32.40 -9.11 -14.02
CA ASP A 511 32.56 -10.36 -14.75
C ASP A 511 31.40 -10.58 -15.75
N PRO A 512 31.63 -11.34 -16.84
CA PRO A 512 30.56 -11.74 -17.74
C PRO A 512 29.37 -12.36 -17.01
N PRO A 513 28.13 -12.17 -17.49
CA PRO A 513 26.95 -12.79 -16.90
C PRO A 513 27.14 -14.29 -16.69
N LEU A 514 26.69 -14.81 -15.55
CA LEU A 514 26.78 -16.22 -15.13
C LEU A 514 28.19 -16.73 -14.77
N LYS A 515 29.25 -15.93 -14.93
CA LYS A 515 30.56 -16.28 -14.37
C LYS A 515 30.47 -16.18 -12.85
N VAL A 516 30.82 -17.27 -12.18
CA VAL A 516 30.84 -17.35 -10.71
C VAL A 516 32.13 -17.98 -10.24
N GLU A 517 32.54 -17.59 -9.04
CA GLU A 517 33.51 -18.32 -8.26
C GLU A 517 32.76 -19.09 -7.17
N SER A 518 33.14 -20.34 -6.95
CA SER A 518 32.53 -21.17 -5.93
C SER A 518 33.59 -21.87 -5.10
N PHE A 519 33.38 -21.92 -3.79
CA PHE A 519 34.20 -22.72 -2.87
C PHE A 519 33.35 -23.37 -1.78
N GLY A 520 33.91 -24.41 -1.14
CA GLY A 520 33.21 -25.31 -0.23
C GLY A 520 32.99 -26.68 -0.86
N ASP A 521 32.86 -27.70 -0.02
CA ASP A 521 32.78 -29.10 -0.49
C ASP A 521 31.38 -29.48 -1.00
N VAL A 522 30.37 -28.66 -0.71
CA VAL A 522 28.97 -29.00 -0.94
C VAL A 522 28.19 -27.81 -1.51
N THR A 523 27.96 -27.79 -2.82
CA THR A 523 27.20 -26.71 -3.49
C THR A 523 25.69 -26.94 -3.55
N ASP A 524 25.20 -28.03 -2.96
CA ASP A 524 23.77 -28.32 -2.91
C ASP A 524 23.07 -27.47 -1.83
N GLN A 525 21.99 -26.80 -2.22
CA GLN A 525 21.09 -26.13 -1.29
C GLN A 525 19.99 -27.09 -0.83
N ALA A 526 19.44 -27.87 -1.76
CA ALA A 526 18.46 -28.90 -1.47
C ALA A 526 18.83 -30.19 -2.21
N ARG A 527 18.72 -31.32 -1.51
CA ARG A 527 19.00 -32.64 -2.07
C ARG A 527 18.08 -33.69 -1.47
N THR A 528 17.73 -34.69 -2.28
CA THR A 528 16.99 -35.87 -1.81
C THR A 528 17.81 -37.12 -1.98
N ARG A 529 17.54 -38.14 -1.18
CA ARG A 529 17.91 -39.51 -1.54
C ARG A 529 16.77 -40.44 -1.24
N GLN A 530 16.72 -41.53 -2.00
CA GLN A 530 15.78 -42.62 -1.79
C GLN A 530 16.56 -43.88 -1.50
N PHE A 531 16.09 -44.66 -0.52
CA PHE A 531 16.70 -45.93 -0.17
C PHE A 531 15.67 -46.90 0.41
N GLU A 532 15.95 -48.19 0.32
CA GLU A 532 15.05 -49.22 0.84
C GLU A 532 15.57 -49.76 2.17
N ALA A 533 14.68 -49.81 3.16
CA ALA A 533 14.95 -50.39 4.48
C ALA A 533 13.65 -50.94 5.09
N PRO A 534 13.72 -51.86 6.07
CA PRO A 534 12.54 -52.30 6.81
C PRO A 534 11.77 -51.13 7.41
N PHE A 535 10.46 -51.27 7.56
CA PHE A 535 9.64 -50.27 8.24
C PHE A 535 10.09 -50.14 9.70
N GLN A 536 10.21 -48.90 10.15
CA GLN A 536 10.50 -48.52 11.53
C GLN A 536 9.62 -47.30 11.86
N PRO A 537 9.26 -47.09 13.13
CA PRO A 537 8.70 -45.82 13.58
C PRO A 537 9.64 -44.65 13.25
N VAL A 538 9.09 -43.44 13.07
CA VAL A 538 9.88 -42.24 12.67
C VAL A 538 10.96 -41.93 13.70
N GLU A 539 10.70 -42.19 14.97
CA GLU A 539 11.65 -42.03 16.09
C GLU A 539 12.88 -42.92 15.95
N ASN A 540 12.77 -44.03 15.21
CA ASN A 540 13.82 -45.00 14.94
C ASN A 540 14.09 -45.13 13.43
N ALA A 541 13.90 -44.04 12.67
CA ALA A 541 14.10 -44.04 11.24
C ALA A 541 15.52 -44.54 10.88
N PRO A 542 15.66 -45.41 9.87
CA PRO A 542 16.96 -45.93 9.47
C PRO A 542 17.84 -44.81 8.92
N ALA A 543 19.14 -44.83 9.22
CA ALA A 543 20.08 -43.88 8.61
C ALA A 543 20.10 -44.04 7.09
N GLY A 544 19.94 -42.94 6.36
CA GLY A 544 19.89 -42.99 4.91
C GLY A 544 21.20 -43.45 4.28
N ARG A 545 21.06 -44.18 3.18
CA ARG A 545 22.16 -44.75 2.40
C ARG A 545 21.98 -44.41 0.92
N GLY A 546 23.05 -44.50 0.14
CA GLY A 546 23.02 -44.24 -1.30
C GLY A 546 23.31 -42.78 -1.66
N THR A 547 23.26 -42.51 -2.96
CA THR A 547 23.66 -41.26 -3.58
C THR A 547 22.61 -40.17 -3.37
N TRP A 548 23.07 -38.96 -3.07
CA TRP A 548 22.22 -37.79 -3.05
C TRP A 548 21.92 -37.31 -4.48
N ASN A 549 20.64 -37.05 -4.74
CA ASN A 549 20.15 -36.37 -5.92
C ASN A 549 19.97 -34.89 -5.57
N VAL A 550 20.82 -34.04 -6.14
CA VAL A 550 20.74 -32.59 -5.92
C VAL A 550 19.49 -32.04 -6.61
N MET A 551 18.60 -31.44 -5.83
CA MET A 551 17.40 -30.77 -6.33
C MET A 551 17.70 -29.34 -6.75
N ARG A 552 18.45 -28.63 -5.92
CA ARG A 552 18.75 -27.21 -6.09
C ARG A 552 20.18 -26.93 -5.63
N THR A 553 20.96 -26.26 -6.47
CA THR A 553 22.30 -25.79 -6.10
C THR A 553 22.27 -24.33 -5.63
N ALA A 554 23.33 -23.89 -4.96
CA ALA A 554 23.54 -22.47 -4.68
C ALA A 554 23.55 -21.61 -5.96
N PHE A 555 24.01 -22.14 -7.10
CA PHE A 555 23.91 -21.46 -8.38
C PHE A 555 22.44 -21.27 -8.84
N ASN A 556 21.59 -22.28 -8.65
CA ASN A 556 20.15 -22.17 -8.94
C ASN A 556 19.46 -21.17 -8.00
N VAL A 557 19.90 -21.07 -6.75
CA VAL A 557 19.42 -20.03 -5.82
C VAL A 557 19.76 -18.64 -6.36
N LEU A 558 20.93 -18.46 -6.96
CA LEU A 558 21.36 -17.17 -7.50
C LEU A 558 20.73 -16.85 -8.87
N TYR A 559 20.65 -17.79 -9.79
CA TYR A 559 20.30 -17.55 -11.21
C TYR A 559 19.10 -18.34 -11.76
N GLY A 560 18.47 -19.21 -10.98
CA GLY A 560 17.46 -20.15 -11.48
C GLY A 560 16.38 -19.49 -12.33
N GLY A 561 16.27 -19.79 -13.62
CA GLY A 561 15.31 -19.12 -14.52
C GLY A 561 13.85 -19.56 -14.37
N GLY A 562 13.48 -20.24 -13.27
CA GLY A 562 12.13 -20.77 -13.11
C GLY A 562 11.71 -21.73 -14.23
N GLN A 563 12.62 -22.57 -14.73
CA GLN A 563 12.30 -23.60 -15.72
C GLN A 563 12.47 -25.01 -15.14
N GLY A 564 11.67 -25.97 -15.63
CA GLY A 564 11.72 -27.37 -15.21
C GLY A 564 10.83 -27.67 -13.99
N PRO A 565 11.08 -28.76 -13.24
CA PRO A 565 10.27 -29.16 -12.08
C PRO A 565 10.31 -28.15 -10.92
N TYR A 566 11.08 -27.06 -11.06
CA TYR A 566 11.23 -25.97 -10.11
C TYR A 566 10.80 -24.63 -10.71
N ALA A 567 9.80 -24.64 -11.60
CA ALA A 567 9.36 -23.43 -12.31
C ALA A 567 8.95 -22.27 -11.38
N ASN A 568 8.50 -22.61 -10.16
CA ASN A 568 8.10 -21.64 -9.16
C ASN A 568 9.27 -21.08 -8.32
N MET A 569 10.51 -21.53 -8.56
CA MET A 569 11.69 -21.12 -7.80
C MET A 569 12.63 -20.28 -8.66
N ALA A 570 12.20 -19.04 -8.95
CA ALA A 570 13.08 -18.08 -9.58
C ALA A 570 14.29 -17.78 -8.67
N GLY A 571 15.47 -17.72 -9.26
CA GLY A 571 16.70 -17.32 -8.59
C GLY A 571 16.68 -15.85 -8.23
N TYR A 572 17.51 -15.49 -7.26
CA TYR A 572 17.56 -14.14 -6.71
C TYR A 572 17.82 -13.07 -7.78
N LEU A 573 18.66 -13.37 -8.77
CA LEU A 573 19.00 -12.45 -9.86
C LEU A 573 18.14 -12.60 -11.12
N SER A 574 17.34 -13.65 -11.24
CA SER A 574 16.57 -13.97 -12.46
C SER A 574 15.08 -13.68 -12.35
N SER A 575 14.56 -13.45 -11.14
CA SER A 575 13.12 -13.34 -10.86
C SER A 575 12.42 -12.08 -11.37
N GLY A 576 13.05 -11.25 -12.20
CA GLY A 576 12.45 -9.98 -12.67
C GLY A 576 12.20 -8.94 -11.57
N TYR A 577 12.41 -9.30 -10.30
CA TYR A 577 12.49 -8.38 -9.18
C TYR A 577 13.75 -7.51 -9.36
N ASN A 578 13.50 -6.26 -9.75
CA ASN A 578 14.42 -5.22 -10.22
C ASN A 578 15.88 -5.31 -9.73
N PRO A 579 16.87 -5.30 -10.64
CA PRO A 579 18.24 -5.62 -10.30
C PRO A 579 19.09 -4.37 -10.05
N VAL A 580 19.07 -3.93 -8.80
CA VAL A 580 20.05 -2.96 -8.28
C VAL A 580 21.49 -3.46 -8.51
N LEU A 581 21.70 -4.79 -8.46
CA LEU A 581 23.01 -5.42 -8.67
C LEU A 581 23.37 -5.67 -10.16
N LEU A 582 22.49 -5.41 -11.14
CA LEU A 582 22.83 -5.61 -12.57
C LEU A 582 22.91 -4.31 -13.39
N ARG A 583 22.25 -3.23 -12.99
CA ARG A 583 22.27 -1.99 -13.81
C ARG A 583 23.56 -1.18 -13.69
N CYS A 584 24.43 -1.46 -12.72
CA CYS A 584 25.67 -0.71 -12.53
C CYS A 584 26.76 -0.92 -13.62
N GLY A 585 26.58 -1.78 -14.63
CA GLY A 585 27.72 -2.17 -15.48
C GLY A 585 27.54 -2.28 -17.00
N VAL A 586 26.33 -2.27 -17.58
CA VAL A 586 26.18 -2.79 -18.97
C VAL A 586 25.64 -1.81 -20.02
N GLU A 587 25.17 -0.61 -19.67
CA GLU A 587 24.70 0.37 -20.68
C GLU A 587 25.56 1.64 -20.72
N LYS A 588 26.78 1.54 -21.29
CA LYS A 588 27.45 2.60 -22.08
C LYS A 588 28.86 2.15 -22.49
N LEU A 589 28.96 1.30 -23.51
CA LEU A 589 30.18 1.14 -24.30
C LEU A 589 29.85 0.56 -25.68
N GLU A 590 28.88 1.15 -26.37
CA GLU A 590 28.74 0.96 -27.81
C GLU A 590 28.98 2.29 -28.54
N SER A 591 30.16 2.35 -29.17
CA SER A 591 30.55 3.18 -30.31
C SER A 591 30.68 4.71 -30.13
N MET A 592 31.89 5.14 -29.76
CA MET A 592 32.49 6.36 -30.31
C MET A 592 33.98 6.13 -30.60
N ASP A 593 34.26 5.23 -31.54
CA ASP A 593 35.53 5.23 -32.27
C ASP A 593 35.22 5.45 -33.76
N GLY A 594 35.21 6.73 -34.14
CA GLY A 594 35.28 7.18 -35.53
C GLY A 594 36.45 8.16 -35.67
N PRO A 595 37.29 8.04 -36.72
CA PRO A 595 38.56 8.75 -36.81
C PRO A 595 38.37 10.24 -37.03
N GLY A 596 39.23 11.01 -36.36
CA GLY A 596 39.13 12.46 -36.23
C GLY A 596 39.13 13.27 -37.53
N THR A 597 38.49 14.43 -37.45
CA THR A 597 38.65 15.54 -38.38
C THR A 597 39.06 16.78 -37.59
N PRO A 598 40.12 17.52 -37.99
CA PRO A 598 40.58 18.68 -37.24
C PRO A 598 39.69 19.90 -37.54
N CYS A 599 39.03 20.41 -36.50
CA CYS A 599 38.21 21.60 -36.59
C CYS A 599 39.10 22.86 -36.60
N LYS A 600 39.10 23.58 -37.73
CA LYS A 600 39.74 24.88 -37.91
C LYS A 600 39.02 25.94 -37.07
N ARG A 601 39.74 26.57 -36.13
CA ARG A 601 39.32 27.80 -35.46
C ARG A 601 39.34 28.97 -36.45
N SER A 602 38.19 29.53 -36.79
CA SER A 602 38.09 30.86 -37.41
C SER A 602 37.84 31.90 -36.32
N ALA A 603 38.83 32.76 -36.09
CA ALA A 603 38.67 33.99 -35.33
C ALA A 603 37.79 34.98 -36.12
N ARG A 604 36.76 35.54 -35.51
CA ARG A 604 36.05 36.71 -36.02
C ARG A 604 36.26 37.88 -35.06
N ARG A 605 37.09 38.82 -35.52
CA ARG A 605 37.13 40.22 -35.06
C ARG A 605 35.94 40.97 -35.66
N GLY A 606 35.38 41.88 -34.89
CA GLY A 606 34.52 42.99 -35.31
C GLY A 606 33.98 43.65 -34.03
N GLY A 607 34.25 44.90 -33.68
CA GLY A 607 34.57 46.05 -34.53
C GLY A 607 33.38 47.00 -34.53
N SER A 608 33.42 47.92 -33.56
CA SER A 608 32.63 49.11 -33.27
C SER A 608 31.76 49.79 -34.36
N SER A 609 30.56 50.20 -33.94
CA SER A 609 29.87 51.51 -34.15
C SER A 609 28.46 51.37 -33.54
N VAL A 610 27.90 52.19 -32.65
CA VAL A 610 28.02 53.62 -32.30
C VAL A 610 27.99 53.77 -30.77
#